data_AF-A0A963I6D5-F1
#
_entry.id   AF-A0A963I6D5-F1
#
_cell.length_a   1.000
_cell.length_b   1.000
_cell.length_c   1.000
_cell.angle_alpha   90.00
_cell.angle_beta   90.00
_cell.angle_gamma   90.00
#
_symmetry.space_group_name_H-M   'P 1'
#
loop_
_entity.id
_entity.type
_entity.pdbx_description
1 polymer ?
#
loop_
_entity_poly.entity_id
_entity_poly.type
_entity_poly.pdbx_seq_one_letter_code
_entity_poly.pdbx_strand_id
1 'polypeptide(L)'
;RGLPTIYRVHPEKDPEEIANVARALAEHGLRVPDKERLTGRDIARLIRAARRKANAEALIQRIMGLIERAVYEVHDHEDVATHFGLAREAYLHFTSPIRRYPDLIVHRWLWSVESRGAEAERELKAEELVHDLNQIAQHASMRADLAEMAERAVGDLKICQFMEPHVGEKLAAKVVRVSRAGLEVHLTDFNVDGFLPVRAIGGKGEVKGPTLTVRVGRSWRSFSEGGAIAVRVKDVDFLRLQVLLEPA
;
A
#
# COMPACT_ATOMS: atom_id res chain seq x y z
N ARG A 1 -8.27 19.07 26.20
CA ARG A 1 -7.93 18.92 27.64
C ARG A 1 -6.46 18.52 27.88
N GLY A 2 -5.63 18.36 26.83
CA GLY A 2 -4.21 18.00 27.01
C GLY A 2 -4.00 16.67 27.71
N LEU A 3 -4.83 15.69 27.36
CA LEU A 3 -4.80 14.35 27.95
C LEU A 3 -4.23 13.38 26.92
N PRO A 4 -3.34 12.48 27.33
CA PRO A 4 -2.83 11.45 26.45
C PRO A 4 -3.96 10.50 26.04
N THR A 5 -4.00 10.16 24.75
CA THR A 5 -4.93 9.15 24.23
C THR A 5 -4.38 8.53 22.96
N ILE A 6 -5.06 7.50 22.47
CA ILE A 6 -4.65 6.79 21.25
C ILE A 6 -5.19 7.55 20.04
N TYR A 7 -4.29 8.12 19.25
CA TYR A 7 -4.59 8.75 17.97
C TYR A 7 -4.40 7.78 16.82
N ARG A 8 -5.06 8.07 15.70
CA ARG A 8 -4.79 7.44 14.42
C ARG A 8 -3.92 8.40 13.64
N VAL A 9 -2.62 8.14 13.68
CA VAL A 9 -1.60 9.00 13.08
C VAL A 9 -1.36 8.55 11.67
N HIS A 10 -1.11 9.50 10.79
CA HIS A 10 -0.61 9.21 9.47
C HIS A 10 0.65 10.02 9.28
N PRO A 11 1.81 9.44 9.63
CA PRO A 11 3.06 10.15 9.67
C PRO A 11 3.50 10.58 8.27
N GLU A 12 4.47 11.48 8.27
CA GLU A 12 5.20 11.83 7.05
C GLU A 12 6.12 10.68 6.67
N LYS A 13 6.32 10.54 5.36
CA LYS A 13 7.21 9.53 4.83
C LYS A 13 8.65 10.04 4.87
N ASP A 14 9.59 9.13 5.09
CA ASP A 14 11.01 9.44 5.12
C ASP A 14 11.47 10.15 3.81
N PRO A 15 12.25 11.25 3.91
CA PRO A 15 12.72 11.99 2.73
C PRO A 15 13.53 11.17 1.72
N GLU A 16 14.32 10.20 2.15
CA GLU A 16 15.08 9.33 1.24
C GLU A 16 14.15 8.37 0.48
N GLU A 17 13.13 7.84 1.15
CA GLU A 17 12.09 7.03 0.52
C GLU A 17 11.29 7.85 -0.51
N ILE A 18 10.91 9.09 -0.15
CA ILE A 18 10.27 10.03 -1.08
C ILE A 18 11.18 10.27 -2.30
N ALA A 19 12.48 10.50 -2.10
CA ALA A 19 13.42 10.74 -3.19
C ALA A 19 13.53 9.54 -4.15
N ASN A 20 13.50 8.32 -3.61
CA ASN A 20 13.52 7.09 -4.41
C ASN A 20 12.26 6.94 -5.27
N VAL A 21 11.08 7.18 -4.69
CA VAL A 21 9.82 7.16 -5.44
C VAL A 21 9.77 8.29 -6.46
N ALA A 22 10.25 9.49 -6.11
CA ALA A 22 10.34 10.62 -7.02
C ALA A 22 11.21 10.33 -8.24
N ARG A 23 12.36 9.66 -8.05
CA ARG A 23 13.24 9.23 -9.14
C ARG A 23 12.52 8.28 -10.10
N ALA A 24 11.82 7.27 -9.57
CA ALA A 24 11.04 6.34 -10.39
C ALA A 24 9.92 7.05 -11.16
N LEU A 25 9.19 7.97 -10.51
CA LEU A 25 8.13 8.75 -11.16
C LEU A 25 8.68 9.67 -12.26
N ALA A 26 9.89 10.22 -12.08
CA ALA A 26 10.54 11.07 -13.05
C ALA A 26 10.85 10.34 -14.37
N GLU A 27 11.15 9.03 -14.33
CA GLU A 27 11.33 8.21 -15.54
C GLU A 27 10.06 8.12 -16.40
N HIS A 28 8.89 8.33 -15.78
CA HIS A 28 7.61 8.43 -16.48
C HIS A 28 7.16 9.88 -16.74
N GLY A 29 8.04 10.86 -16.53
CA GLY A 29 7.75 12.28 -16.71
C GLY A 29 6.80 12.86 -15.66
N LEU A 30 6.70 12.24 -14.48
CA LEU A 30 5.98 12.78 -13.32
C LEU A 30 6.99 13.37 -12.34
N ARG A 31 6.96 14.69 -12.17
CA ARG A 31 7.84 15.38 -11.21
C ARG A 31 7.14 15.53 -9.88
N VAL A 32 7.69 14.91 -8.85
CA VAL A 32 7.30 15.19 -7.46
C VAL A 32 7.79 16.60 -7.10
N PRO A 33 6.95 17.46 -6.51
CA PRO A 33 7.36 18.79 -6.08
C PRO A 33 8.52 18.72 -5.09
N ASP A 34 9.56 19.51 -5.34
CA ASP A 34 10.70 19.65 -4.44
C ASP A 34 10.33 20.62 -3.31
N LYS A 35 9.97 20.07 -2.17
CA LYS A 35 9.59 20.81 -0.97
C LYS A 35 9.76 19.93 0.26
N GLU A 36 9.95 20.60 1.39
CA GLU A 36 10.16 19.95 2.70
C GLU A 36 9.02 18.99 3.05
N ARG A 37 7.77 19.39 2.81
CA ARG A 37 6.58 18.58 3.14
C ARG A 37 5.62 18.45 1.97
N LEU A 38 5.37 17.22 1.53
CA LEU A 38 4.29 16.91 0.58
C LEU A 38 2.93 17.23 1.20
N THR A 39 1.91 17.52 0.38
CA THR A 39 0.53 17.66 0.89
C THR A 39 -0.39 16.76 0.10
N GLY A 40 -1.58 16.48 0.63
CA GLY A 40 -2.62 15.75 -0.11
C GLY A 40 -2.96 16.39 -1.46
N ARG A 41 -2.81 17.72 -1.62
CA ARG A 41 -3.02 18.40 -2.91
C ARG A 41 -1.95 18.06 -3.94
N ASP A 42 -0.70 17.87 -3.51
CA ASP A 42 0.42 17.49 -4.37
C ASP A 42 0.24 16.05 -4.85
N ILE A 43 -0.11 15.14 -3.95
CA ILE A 43 -0.47 13.75 -4.28
C ILE A 43 -1.64 13.73 -5.27
N ALA A 44 -2.72 14.47 -5.01
CA ALA A 44 -3.87 14.53 -5.91
C ALA A 44 -3.49 15.08 -7.30
N ARG A 45 -2.56 16.04 -7.38
CA ARG A 45 -2.03 16.56 -8.65
C ARG A 45 -1.25 15.47 -9.40
N LEU A 46 -0.40 14.72 -8.72
CA LEU A 46 0.33 13.59 -9.31
C LEU A 46 -0.61 12.51 -9.82
N ILE A 47 -1.63 12.12 -9.06
CA ILE A 47 -2.65 11.15 -9.48
C ILE A 47 -3.37 11.62 -10.75
N ARG A 48 -3.79 12.89 -10.80
CA ARG A 48 -4.43 13.46 -12.00
C ARG A 48 -3.52 13.44 -13.22
N ALA A 49 -2.23 13.68 -13.05
CA ALA A 49 -1.25 13.60 -14.13
C ALA A 49 -1.00 12.13 -14.56
N ALA A 50 -0.92 11.19 -13.61
CA ALA A 50 -0.75 9.77 -13.86
C ALA A 50 -1.92 9.17 -14.66
N ARG A 51 -3.17 9.56 -14.36
CA ARG A 51 -4.37 9.13 -15.08
C ARG A 51 -4.36 9.42 -16.58
N ARG A 52 -3.52 10.35 -17.05
CA ARG A 52 -3.39 10.69 -18.48
C ARG A 52 -2.37 9.80 -19.22
N LYS A 53 -1.73 8.86 -18.53
CA LYS A 53 -0.69 7.98 -19.09
C LYS A 53 -1.22 6.56 -19.26
N ALA A 54 -0.66 5.83 -20.23
CA ALA A 54 -1.08 4.47 -20.55
C ALA A 54 -0.96 3.50 -19.34
N ASN A 55 0.04 3.73 -18.48
CA ASN A 55 0.31 2.94 -17.26
C ASN A 55 -0.23 3.61 -15.98
N ALA A 56 -1.39 4.28 -16.07
CA ALA A 56 -2.00 5.04 -14.97
C ALA A 56 -2.05 4.28 -13.63
N GLU A 57 -2.51 3.02 -13.62
CA GLU A 57 -2.66 2.21 -12.40
C GLU A 57 -1.32 1.98 -11.69
N ALA A 58 -0.31 1.53 -12.43
CA ALA A 58 1.04 1.32 -11.91
C ALA A 58 1.63 2.63 -11.35
N LEU A 59 1.41 3.75 -12.04
CA LEU A 59 1.86 5.06 -11.56
C LEU A 59 1.13 5.51 -10.31
N ILE A 60 -0.18 5.27 -10.21
CA ILE A 60 -0.95 5.59 -9.01
C ILE A 60 -0.45 4.76 -7.83
N GLN A 61 -0.20 3.46 -8.03
CA GLN A 61 0.39 2.60 -6.99
C GLN A 61 1.76 3.13 -6.55
N ARG A 62 2.63 3.54 -7.48
CA ARG A 62 3.92 4.17 -7.15
C ARG A 62 3.76 5.49 -6.40
N ILE A 63 2.78 6.33 -6.77
CA ILE A 63 2.47 7.58 -6.06
C ILE A 63 1.99 7.31 -4.64
N MET A 64 1.26 6.22 -4.38
CA MET A 64 0.89 5.84 -3.01
C MET A 64 2.13 5.50 -2.16
N GLY A 65 3.24 5.13 -2.78
CA GLY A 65 4.54 5.02 -2.12
C GLY A 65 5.13 6.34 -1.63
N LEU A 66 4.53 7.50 -1.89
CA LEU A 66 4.91 8.79 -1.29
C LEU A 66 4.24 9.04 0.07
N ILE A 67 3.45 8.08 0.55
CA ILE A 67 2.52 8.22 1.66
C ILE A 67 2.81 7.08 2.63
N GLU A 68 2.97 7.38 3.92
CA GLU A 68 3.22 6.35 4.93
C GLU A 68 1.93 5.61 5.32
N ARG A 69 2.04 4.41 5.90
CA ARG A 69 0.87 3.76 6.50
C ARG A 69 0.43 4.51 7.74
N ALA A 70 -0.88 4.62 7.94
CA ALA A 70 -1.41 5.13 9.20
C ALA A 70 -1.27 4.10 10.33
N VAL A 71 -0.95 4.55 11.53
CA VAL A 71 -0.67 3.74 12.73
C VAL A 71 -1.41 4.29 13.94
N TYR A 72 -1.49 3.51 15.01
CA TYR A 72 -1.96 4.00 16.31
C TYR A 72 -0.76 4.40 17.16
N GLU A 73 -0.78 5.64 17.66
CA GLU A 73 0.24 6.20 18.53
C GLU A 73 -0.44 6.96 19.68
N VAL A 74 0.23 7.04 20.83
CA VAL A 74 -0.25 7.82 21.97
C VAL A 74 0.36 9.20 21.89
N HIS A 75 -0.50 10.21 21.86
CA HIS A 75 -0.09 11.59 21.94
C HIS A 75 -0.98 12.34 22.93
N ASP A 76 -0.53 13.51 23.35
CA ASP A 76 -1.36 14.51 24.02
C ASP A 76 -1.61 15.71 23.09
N HIS A 77 -1.98 16.87 23.62
CA HIS A 77 -2.23 18.06 22.80
C HIS A 77 -0.99 18.86 22.40
N GLU A 78 0.16 18.63 23.05
CA GLU A 78 1.41 19.34 22.77
C GLU A 78 2.18 18.63 21.65
N ASP A 79 1.96 17.32 21.50
CA ASP A 79 2.49 16.49 20.42
C ASP A 79 1.40 16.21 19.36
N VAL A 80 1.31 17.07 18.34
CA VAL A 80 0.17 17.07 17.39
C VAL A 80 0.27 15.90 16.40
N ALA A 81 -0.46 14.84 16.72
CA ALA A 81 -0.71 13.63 15.94
C ALA A 81 -1.37 13.86 14.55
N THR A 82 -0.60 14.41 13.60
CA THR A 82 -1.14 14.79 12.29
C THR A 82 -1.53 13.57 11.46
N HIS A 83 -2.72 13.61 10.85
CA HIS A 83 -3.17 12.64 9.88
C HIS A 83 -3.05 13.20 8.45
N PHE A 84 -1.90 12.99 7.81
CA PHE A 84 -1.60 13.46 6.44
C PHE A 84 -2.73 13.19 5.43
N GLY A 85 -3.19 11.94 5.34
CA GLY A 85 -4.20 11.53 4.36
C GLY A 85 -5.56 12.23 4.50
N LEU A 86 -5.88 12.76 5.68
CA LEU A 86 -7.14 13.45 5.97
C LEU A 86 -6.98 14.96 6.10
N ALA A 87 -5.74 15.48 6.02
CA ALA A 87 -5.41 16.88 6.29
C ALA A 87 -5.99 17.36 7.64
N ARG A 88 -5.81 16.56 8.69
CA ARG A 88 -6.24 16.87 10.06
C ARG A 88 -5.05 16.85 11.02
N GLU A 89 -5.01 17.81 11.92
CA GLU A 89 -3.98 17.93 12.96
C GLU A 89 -4.17 16.91 14.08
N ALA A 90 -5.41 16.59 14.42
CA ALA A 90 -5.75 15.59 15.42
C ALA A 90 -6.87 14.70 14.89
N TYR A 91 -6.60 13.41 14.77
CA TYR A 91 -7.58 12.42 14.36
C TYR A 91 -7.42 11.12 15.14
N LEU A 92 -8.53 10.59 15.62
CA LEU A 92 -8.57 9.31 16.31
C LEU A 92 -9.78 8.51 15.85
N HIS A 93 -9.73 7.20 16.06
CA HIS A 93 -10.89 6.35 15.83
C HIS A 93 -11.76 6.29 17.08
N PHE A 94 -13.06 6.57 16.90
CA PHE A 94 -14.05 6.56 17.98
C PHE A 94 -15.34 5.82 17.62
N THR A 95 -15.66 5.70 16.33
CA THR A 95 -16.99 5.31 15.86
C THR A 95 -17.22 3.80 15.74
N SER A 96 -16.27 2.95 16.14
CA SER A 96 -16.40 1.48 15.95
C SER A 96 -15.79 0.65 17.09
N PRO A 97 -16.16 0.87 18.36
CA PRO A 97 -15.61 0.14 19.52
C PRO A 97 -15.87 -1.37 19.52
N ILE A 98 -16.89 -1.83 18.78
CA ILE A 98 -17.20 -3.28 18.64
C ILE A 98 -16.11 -4.04 17.88
N ARG A 99 -15.40 -3.37 16.95
CA ARG A 99 -14.48 -4.02 16.00
C ARG A 99 -13.08 -3.41 15.98
N ARG A 100 -12.80 -2.41 16.83
CA ARG A 100 -11.50 -1.75 16.97
C ARG A 100 -11.26 -1.46 18.44
N TYR A 101 -10.21 -2.05 19.00
CA TYR A 101 -9.86 -1.88 20.41
C TYR A 101 -9.46 -0.44 20.78
N PRO A 102 -8.75 0.33 19.93
CA PRO A 102 -8.46 1.74 20.21
C PRO A 102 -9.72 2.58 20.46
N ASP A 103 -10.77 2.40 19.66
CA ASP A 103 -12.05 3.08 19.87
C ASP A 103 -12.64 2.75 21.25
N LEU A 104 -12.57 1.50 21.70
CA LEU A 104 -13.07 1.10 23.03
C LEU A 104 -12.29 1.80 24.16
N ILE A 105 -10.98 1.95 24.02
CA ILE A 105 -10.13 2.67 24.98
C ILE A 105 -10.51 4.16 25.03
N VAL A 106 -10.69 4.79 23.86
CA VAL A 106 -11.14 6.20 23.79
C VAL A 106 -12.51 6.36 24.45
N HIS A 107 -13.46 5.45 24.22
CA HIS A 107 -14.78 5.48 24.87
C HIS A 107 -14.67 5.39 26.40
N ARG A 108 -13.86 4.46 26.93
CA ARG A 108 -13.66 4.28 28.38
C ARG A 108 -13.08 5.54 29.02
N TRP A 109 -12.06 6.13 28.40
CA TRP A 109 -11.41 7.33 28.93
C TRP A 109 -12.28 8.56 28.82
N LEU A 110 -13.01 8.73 27.72
CA LEU A 110 -13.99 9.80 27.60
C LEU A 110 -15.03 9.72 28.71
N TRP A 111 -15.60 8.53 28.95
CA TRP A 111 -16.54 8.33 30.05
C TRP A 111 -15.93 8.59 31.44
N SER A 112 -14.71 8.10 31.69
CA SER A 112 -14.00 8.31 32.96
C SER A 112 -13.76 9.81 33.23
N VAL A 113 -13.32 10.56 32.22
CA VAL A 113 -13.08 12.01 32.33
C VAL A 113 -14.38 12.77 32.56
N GLU A 114 -15.46 12.41 31.87
CA GLU A 114 -16.76 13.07 32.06
C GLU A 114 -17.41 12.74 33.41
N SER A 115 -17.14 11.56 33.98
CA SER A 115 -17.74 11.13 35.26
C SER A 115 -16.92 11.49 36.51
N ARG A 116 -15.58 11.40 36.44
CA ARG A 116 -14.67 11.62 37.58
C ARG A 116 -13.88 12.93 37.50
N GLY A 117 -13.95 13.64 36.37
CA GLY A 117 -13.30 14.93 36.18
C GLY A 117 -11.79 14.88 36.43
N ALA A 118 -11.29 15.81 37.26
CA ALA A 118 -9.87 16.01 37.53
C ALA A 118 -9.14 14.77 38.08
N GLU A 119 -9.85 13.83 38.73
CA GLU A 119 -9.24 12.58 39.20
C GLU A 119 -8.81 11.69 38.03
N ALA A 120 -9.72 11.45 37.08
CA ALA A 120 -9.41 10.69 35.86
C ALA A 120 -8.38 11.40 34.97
N GLU A 121 -8.39 12.73 34.94
CA GLU A 121 -7.39 13.51 34.19
C GLU A 121 -5.97 13.32 34.77
N ARG A 122 -5.82 13.22 36.10
CA ARG A 122 -4.53 12.91 36.73
C ARG A 122 -4.09 11.48 36.45
N GLU A 123 -5.02 10.54 36.51
CA GLU A 123 -4.77 9.13 36.20
C GLU A 123 -4.25 8.96 34.77
N LEU A 124 -4.91 9.59 33.79
CA LEU A 124 -4.48 9.60 32.38
C LEU A 124 -3.05 10.09 32.17
N LYS A 125 -2.59 11.03 32.99
CA LYS A 125 -1.23 11.59 32.89
C LYS A 125 -0.18 10.77 33.64
N ALA A 126 -0.56 9.73 34.37
CA ALA A 126 0.38 8.88 35.08
C ALA A 126 1.27 8.10 34.10
N GLU A 127 2.58 8.06 34.34
CA GLU A 127 3.56 7.43 33.45
C GLU A 127 3.25 5.96 33.17
N GLU A 128 2.82 5.22 34.20
CA GLU A 128 2.43 3.80 34.08
C GLU A 128 1.28 3.63 33.09
N LEU A 129 0.26 4.48 33.17
CA LEU A 129 -0.87 4.37 32.27
C LEU A 129 -0.52 4.82 30.84
N VAL A 130 0.31 5.85 30.69
CA VAL A 130 0.82 6.27 29.37
C VAL A 130 1.65 5.14 28.74
N HIS A 131 2.45 4.43 29.54
CA HIS A 131 3.18 3.25 29.10
C HIS A 131 2.22 2.15 28.60
N ASP A 132 1.19 1.83 29.38
CA ASP A 132 0.17 0.84 28.98
C ASP A 132 -0.57 1.24 27.69
N LEU A 133 -0.96 2.52 27.56
CA LEU A 133 -1.58 3.03 26.35
C LEU A 133 -0.66 2.87 25.12
N ASN A 134 0.64 3.09 25.28
CA ASN A 134 1.62 2.91 24.21
C ASN A 134 1.72 1.44 23.80
N GLN A 135 1.78 0.51 24.77
CA GLN A 135 1.75 -0.92 24.48
C GLN A 135 0.47 -1.34 23.74
N ILE A 136 -0.68 -0.81 24.16
CA ILE A 136 -1.97 -1.05 23.51
C ILE A 136 -1.97 -0.51 22.08
N ALA A 137 -1.47 0.69 21.84
CA ALA A 137 -1.41 1.32 20.52
C ALA A 137 -0.50 0.52 19.56
N GLN A 138 0.68 0.11 20.02
CA GLN A 138 1.59 -0.75 19.26
C GLN A 138 0.95 -2.11 18.94
N HIS A 139 0.34 -2.76 19.93
CA HIS A 139 -0.35 -4.03 19.73
C HIS A 139 -1.51 -3.90 18.73
N ALA A 140 -2.32 -2.85 18.84
CA ALA A 140 -3.42 -2.59 17.92
C ALA A 140 -2.95 -2.36 16.48
N SER A 141 -1.83 -1.65 16.29
CA SER A 141 -1.22 -1.44 14.97
C SER A 141 -0.73 -2.77 14.38
N MET A 142 0.03 -3.55 15.15
CA MET A 142 0.51 -4.88 14.72
C MET A 142 -0.66 -5.82 14.36
N ARG A 143 -1.75 -5.81 15.15
CA ARG A 143 -2.92 -6.65 14.85
C ARG A 143 -3.67 -6.21 13.60
N ALA A 144 -3.73 -4.90 13.33
CA ALA A 144 -4.30 -4.38 12.10
C ALA A 144 -3.49 -4.84 10.88
N ASP A 145 -2.16 -4.80 10.96
CA ASP A 145 -1.28 -5.26 9.88
C ASP A 145 -1.43 -6.77 9.62
N LEU A 146 -1.43 -7.58 10.69
CA LEU A 146 -1.65 -9.03 10.57
C LEU A 146 -3.01 -9.38 9.99
N ALA A 147 -4.07 -8.63 10.35
CA ALA A 147 -5.40 -8.84 9.80
C ALA A 147 -5.43 -8.53 8.28
N GLU A 148 -4.81 -7.43 7.84
CA GLU A 148 -4.71 -7.08 6.43
C GLU A 148 -3.89 -8.13 5.65
N MET A 149 -2.78 -8.61 6.21
CA MET A 149 -1.98 -9.68 5.59
C MET A 149 -2.79 -10.97 5.41
N ALA A 150 -3.55 -11.36 6.43
CA ALA A 150 -4.39 -12.55 6.36
C ALA A 150 -5.52 -12.37 5.33
N GLU A 151 -6.18 -11.22 5.32
CA GLU A 151 -7.23 -10.89 4.34
C GLU A 151 -6.68 -10.96 2.91
N ARG A 152 -5.50 -10.36 2.66
CA ARG A 152 -4.84 -10.39 1.35
C ARG A 152 -4.50 -11.82 0.93
N ALA A 153 -3.90 -12.63 1.82
CA ALA A 153 -3.58 -14.01 1.51
C ALA A 153 -4.82 -14.86 1.19
N VAL A 154 -5.93 -14.64 1.89
CA VAL A 154 -7.21 -15.29 1.56
C VAL A 154 -7.72 -14.83 0.20
N GLY A 155 -7.61 -13.53 -0.12
CA GLY A 155 -7.94 -12.99 -1.44
C GLY A 155 -7.12 -13.63 -2.56
N ASP A 156 -5.80 -13.70 -2.39
CA ASP A 156 -4.88 -14.31 -3.36
C ASP A 156 -5.16 -15.81 -3.54
N LEU A 157 -5.49 -16.52 -2.45
CA LEU A 157 -5.95 -17.91 -2.52
C LEU A 157 -7.25 -18.05 -3.32
N LYS A 158 -8.22 -17.14 -3.13
CA LYS A 158 -9.47 -17.16 -3.89
C LYS A 158 -9.26 -16.84 -5.37
N ILE A 159 -8.34 -15.94 -5.70
CA ILE A 159 -7.93 -15.70 -7.08
C ILE A 159 -7.31 -16.96 -7.68
N CYS A 160 -6.44 -17.66 -6.95
CA CYS A 160 -5.85 -18.92 -7.39
C CYS A 160 -6.93 -19.98 -7.68
N GLN A 161 -7.86 -20.20 -6.75
CA GLN A 161 -8.98 -21.15 -6.93
C GLN A 161 -9.87 -20.76 -8.12
N PHE A 162 -10.05 -19.46 -8.35
CA PHE A 162 -10.83 -18.96 -9.48
C PHE A 162 -10.10 -19.17 -10.81
N MET A 163 -8.77 -19.01 -10.85
CA MET A 163 -7.97 -19.10 -12.08
C MET A 163 -7.55 -20.51 -12.46
N GLU A 164 -7.62 -21.48 -11.54
CA GLU A 164 -7.25 -22.88 -11.79
C GLU A 164 -7.99 -23.52 -12.99
N PRO A 165 -9.32 -23.34 -13.15
CA PRO A 165 -10.03 -23.87 -14.32
C PRO A 165 -9.64 -23.21 -15.65
N HIS A 166 -9.01 -22.03 -15.60
CA HIS A 166 -8.59 -21.25 -16.77
C HIS A 166 -7.16 -21.56 -17.22
N VAL A 167 -6.49 -22.54 -16.60
CA VAL A 167 -5.17 -23.00 -17.04
C VAL A 167 -5.22 -23.46 -18.51
N GLY A 168 -4.29 -22.96 -19.30
CA GLY A 168 -4.21 -23.18 -20.74
C GLY A 168 -4.95 -22.12 -21.58
N GLU A 169 -5.80 -21.28 -21.00
CA GLU A 169 -6.51 -20.22 -21.74
C GLU A 169 -5.58 -19.08 -22.16
N LYS A 170 -5.84 -18.50 -23.33
CA LYS A 170 -5.17 -17.28 -23.81
C LYS A 170 -5.98 -16.06 -23.41
N LEU A 171 -5.34 -15.11 -22.74
CA LEU A 171 -5.98 -13.93 -22.19
C LEU A 171 -5.26 -12.66 -22.64
N ALA A 172 -6.04 -11.59 -22.78
CA ALA A 172 -5.49 -10.25 -22.92
C ALA A 172 -4.99 -9.77 -21.55
N ALA A 173 -3.81 -9.16 -21.56
CA ALA A 173 -3.21 -8.64 -20.35
C ALA A 173 -2.52 -7.29 -20.60
N LYS A 174 -2.35 -6.54 -19.52
CA LYS A 174 -1.63 -5.27 -19.52
C LYS A 174 -0.45 -5.36 -18.56
N VAL A 175 0.74 -4.98 -19.00
CA VAL A 175 1.91 -4.95 -18.12
C VAL A 175 1.70 -3.90 -17.04
N VAL A 176 1.64 -4.33 -15.77
CA VAL A 176 1.54 -3.45 -14.61
C VAL A 176 2.93 -2.99 -14.21
N ARG A 177 3.86 -3.94 -14.01
CA ARG A 177 5.21 -3.66 -13.54
C ARG A 177 6.25 -4.51 -14.23
N VAL A 178 7.38 -3.87 -14.55
CA VAL A 178 8.56 -4.57 -15.08
C VAL A 178 9.60 -4.77 -13.97
N SER A 179 10.26 -5.93 -13.99
CA SER A 179 11.38 -6.23 -13.09
C SER A 179 12.39 -7.16 -13.76
N ARG A 180 13.55 -7.38 -13.13
CA ARG A 180 14.52 -8.38 -13.60
C ARG A 180 13.99 -9.81 -13.50
N ALA A 181 13.01 -10.06 -12.62
CA ALA A 181 12.42 -11.38 -12.43
C ALA A 181 11.38 -11.71 -13.52
N GLY A 182 10.73 -10.69 -14.10
CA GLY A 182 9.66 -10.86 -15.07
C GLY A 182 8.71 -9.67 -15.10
N LEU A 183 7.51 -9.94 -15.59
CA LEU A 183 6.42 -8.96 -15.73
C LEU A 183 5.30 -9.32 -14.77
N GLU A 184 4.84 -8.34 -14.00
CA GLU A 184 3.52 -8.40 -13.38
C GLU A 184 2.53 -7.81 -14.37
N VAL A 185 1.46 -8.54 -14.63
CA VAL A 185 0.49 -8.23 -15.67
C VAL A 185 -0.91 -8.37 -15.12
N HIS A 186 -1.78 -7.47 -15.54
CA HIS A 186 -3.19 -7.46 -15.18
C HIS A 186 -3.99 -8.15 -16.28
N LEU A 187 -4.68 -9.23 -15.96
CA LEU A 187 -5.57 -9.96 -16.85
C LEU A 187 -6.91 -9.21 -16.93
N THR A 188 -7.19 -8.60 -18.09
CA THR A 188 -8.30 -7.64 -18.22
C THR A 188 -9.67 -8.29 -18.06
N ASP A 189 -9.79 -9.55 -18.46
CA ASP A 189 -11.08 -10.23 -18.55
C ASP A 189 -11.61 -10.65 -17.16
N PHE A 190 -10.69 -10.88 -16.23
CA PHE A 190 -10.98 -11.36 -14.87
C PHE A 190 -10.68 -10.34 -13.78
N ASN A 191 -10.02 -9.22 -14.12
CA ASN A 191 -9.56 -8.23 -13.15
C ASN A 191 -8.66 -8.84 -12.07
N VAL A 192 -7.72 -9.70 -12.49
CA VAL A 192 -6.75 -10.34 -11.60
C VAL A 192 -5.33 -10.10 -12.10
N ASP A 193 -4.37 -10.04 -11.17
CA ASP A 193 -2.96 -9.92 -11.52
C ASP A 193 -2.31 -11.30 -11.64
N GLY A 194 -1.32 -11.41 -12.52
CA GLY A 194 -0.52 -12.61 -12.71
C GLY A 194 0.94 -12.27 -13.00
N PHE A 195 1.79 -13.29 -12.99
CA PHE A 195 3.23 -13.12 -13.15
C PHE A 195 3.77 -13.93 -14.33
N LEU A 196 4.43 -13.23 -15.25
CA LEU A 196 5.14 -13.80 -16.38
C LEU A 196 6.66 -13.76 -16.11
N PRO A 197 7.28 -14.87 -15.70
CA PRO A 197 8.71 -14.89 -15.41
C PRO A 197 9.54 -14.64 -16.66
N VAL A 198 10.66 -13.91 -16.52
CA VAL A 198 11.54 -13.58 -17.66
C VAL A 198 12.02 -14.82 -18.40
N ARG A 199 12.22 -15.93 -17.67
CA ARG A 199 12.64 -17.23 -18.21
C ARG A 199 11.61 -17.88 -19.14
N ALA A 200 10.33 -17.58 -18.97
CA ALA A 200 9.27 -18.05 -19.87
C ALA A 200 9.20 -17.22 -21.17
N ILE A 201 9.67 -15.97 -21.13
CA ILE A 201 9.79 -15.10 -22.31
C ILE A 201 11.04 -15.46 -23.13
N GLY A 202 12.17 -15.65 -22.45
CA GLY A 202 13.47 -15.88 -23.08
C GLY A 202 14.59 -15.99 -22.04
N GLY A 203 15.81 -15.61 -22.44
CA GLY A 203 17.00 -15.72 -21.60
C GLY A 203 17.19 -14.52 -20.66
N LYS A 204 18.33 -13.85 -20.80
CA LYS A 204 18.66 -12.65 -20.00
C LYS A 204 17.78 -11.47 -20.40
N GLY A 205 17.21 -10.79 -19.41
CA GLY A 205 16.45 -9.55 -19.55
C GLY A 205 17.21 -8.36 -18.97
N GLU A 206 17.15 -7.24 -19.65
CA GLU A 206 17.68 -5.94 -19.21
C GLU A 206 16.52 -4.99 -18.93
N VAL A 207 16.52 -4.37 -17.75
CA VAL A 207 15.50 -3.38 -17.36
C VAL A 207 16.10 -1.99 -17.51
N LYS A 208 15.41 -1.13 -18.27
CA LYS A 208 15.74 0.28 -18.41
C LYS A 208 14.47 1.11 -18.20
N GLY A 209 14.40 1.78 -17.06
CA GLY A 209 13.19 2.48 -16.60
C GLY A 209 11.97 1.57 -16.62
N PRO A 210 10.89 1.94 -17.33
CA PRO A 210 9.65 1.17 -17.36
C PRO A 210 9.62 0.06 -18.42
N THR A 211 10.77 -0.28 -19.01
CA THR A 211 10.87 -1.25 -20.10
C THR A 211 11.79 -2.40 -19.73
N LEU A 212 11.30 -3.62 -19.90
CA LEU A 212 12.08 -4.87 -19.90
C LEU A 212 12.36 -5.29 -21.34
N THR A 213 13.64 -5.44 -21.67
CA THR A 213 14.09 -5.94 -22.97
C THR A 213 14.70 -7.32 -22.79
N VAL A 214 14.13 -8.34 -23.45
CA VAL A 214 14.52 -9.75 -23.32
C VAL A 214 15.02 -10.28 -24.65
N ARG A 215 16.15 -10.99 -24.61
CA ARG A 215 16.67 -11.68 -25.79
C ARG A 215 15.93 -13.01 -26.01
N VAL A 216 15.35 -13.16 -27.19
CA VAL A 216 14.62 -14.36 -27.64
C VAL A 216 15.27 -14.88 -28.92
N GLY A 217 16.17 -15.86 -28.78
CA GLY A 217 16.98 -16.38 -29.87
C GLY A 217 17.89 -15.33 -30.49
N ARG A 218 17.68 -15.01 -31.78
CA ARG A 218 18.38 -13.95 -32.51
C ARG A 218 17.67 -12.58 -32.46
N SER A 219 16.48 -12.52 -31.85
CA SER A 219 15.65 -11.31 -31.78
C SER A 219 15.59 -10.74 -30.37
N TRP A 220 15.17 -9.48 -30.25
CA TRP A 220 14.88 -8.83 -28.99
C TRP A 220 13.38 -8.53 -28.89
N ARG A 221 12.80 -8.74 -27.71
CA ARG A 221 11.43 -8.32 -27.38
C ARG A 221 11.46 -7.30 -26.26
N SER A 222 10.64 -6.27 -26.37
CA SER A 222 10.56 -5.20 -25.36
C SER A 222 9.15 -5.12 -24.82
N PHE A 223 9.03 -5.05 -23.49
CA PHE A 223 7.78 -4.98 -22.76
C PHE A 223 7.83 -3.75 -21.88
N SER A 224 6.87 -2.84 -22.02
CA SER A 224 6.80 -1.62 -21.23
C SER A 224 5.56 -1.60 -20.36
N GLU A 225 5.66 -1.03 -19.16
CA GLU A 225 4.49 -0.79 -18.30
C GLU A 225 3.39 -0.06 -19.07
N GLY A 226 2.15 -0.52 -18.89
CA GLY A 226 0.98 -0.07 -19.63
C GLY A 226 0.79 -0.72 -21.00
N GLY A 227 1.79 -1.46 -21.50
CA GLY A 227 1.72 -2.17 -22.78
C GLY A 227 0.74 -3.34 -22.73
N ALA A 228 -0.05 -3.50 -23.78
CA ALA A 228 -0.90 -4.67 -23.98
C ALA A 228 -0.08 -5.86 -24.47
N ILE A 229 -0.36 -7.05 -23.93
CA ILE A 229 0.26 -8.31 -24.31
C ILE A 229 -0.78 -9.42 -24.31
N ALA A 230 -0.52 -10.50 -25.05
CA ALA A 230 -1.27 -11.73 -24.94
C ALA A 230 -0.46 -12.73 -24.12
N VAL A 231 -1.10 -13.36 -23.15
CA VAL A 231 -0.50 -14.36 -22.26
C VAL A 231 -1.38 -15.60 -22.21
N ARG A 232 -0.77 -16.73 -21.86
CA ARG A 232 -1.49 -17.95 -21.53
C ARG A 232 -1.34 -18.21 -20.04
N VAL A 233 -2.43 -18.63 -19.38
CA VAL A 233 -2.36 -19.13 -18.01
C VAL A 233 -1.60 -20.45 -18.05
N LYS A 234 -0.40 -20.48 -17.48
CA LYS A 234 0.45 -21.66 -17.49
C LYS A 234 0.08 -22.61 -16.35
N ASP A 235 -0.04 -22.04 -15.15
CA ASP A 235 -0.25 -22.78 -13.92
C ASP A 235 -0.71 -21.84 -12.79
N VAL A 236 -1.18 -22.40 -11.69
CA VAL A 236 -1.52 -21.66 -10.47
C VAL A 236 -0.69 -22.23 -9.31
N ASP A 237 0.18 -21.40 -8.74
CA ASP A 237 1.02 -21.79 -7.60
C ASP A 237 0.31 -21.48 -6.28
N PHE A 238 -0.33 -22.49 -5.68
CA PHE A 238 -1.03 -22.38 -4.40
C PHE A 238 -0.10 -22.20 -3.20
N LEU A 239 1.20 -22.51 -3.32
CA LEU A 239 2.17 -22.26 -2.25
C LEU A 239 2.60 -20.79 -2.23
N ARG A 240 2.74 -20.19 -3.41
CA ARG A 240 3.08 -18.77 -3.56
C ARG A 240 1.87 -17.85 -3.72
N LEU A 241 0.67 -18.42 -3.82
CA LEU A 241 -0.58 -17.73 -4.11
C LEU A 241 -0.48 -16.84 -5.36
N GLN A 242 0.02 -17.41 -6.46
CA GLN A 242 0.34 -16.67 -7.67
C GLN A 242 -0.14 -17.37 -8.93
N VAL A 243 -0.77 -16.61 -9.83
CA VAL A 243 -1.09 -17.06 -11.20
C VAL A 243 0.17 -16.94 -12.06
N LEU A 244 0.66 -18.07 -12.57
CA LEU A 244 1.84 -18.12 -13.42
C LEU A 244 1.45 -18.11 -14.89
N LEU A 245 2.16 -17.28 -15.66
CA LEU A 245 1.84 -16.99 -17.03
C LEU A 245 2.99 -17.38 -17.96
N GLU A 246 2.66 -17.59 -19.22
CA GLU A 246 3.62 -17.74 -20.31
C GLU A 246 3.20 -16.92 -21.54
N PRO A 247 4.11 -16.61 -22.48
CA PRO A 247 3.75 -15.91 -23.71
C PRO A 247 2.77 -16.73 -24.56
N ALA A 248 1.72 -16.10 -25.08
CA ALA A 248 0.69 -16.75 -25.92
C ALA A 248 1.04 -16.85 -27.41
#